data_AF-A0AAW5SYY6-F1
#
_entry.id   AF-A0AAW5SYY6-F1
#
_cell.length_a   1.000
_cell.length_b   1.000
_cell.length_c   1.000
_cell.angle_alpha   90.00
_cell.angle_beta   90.00
_cell.angle_gamma   90.00
#
_symmetry.space_group_name_H-M   'P 1'
#
loop_
_entity.id
_entity.type
_entity.pdbx_description
1 polymer ?
#
loop_
_entity_poly.entity_id
_entity_poly.type
_entity_poly.pdbx_seq_one_letter_code
_entity_poly.pdbx_strand_id
1 'polypeptide(L)'
;MSDDSGVTRHLWAAVKAMDFGDVLGIDLVIGVAGLIGGLVLGLTRPDLLVGAVSVTAGVVGAVIGAVIAATAIQTAFLDQAFLRKLRAIGRDPVTYMTPFLFTTAIGVFSLLGLLVLSTVPRTAPTWLVAPLGAIVGFFSSWAIASLLPLMGTLIQFIGLRQDAIDVPDDIHIKPAQPQSQARQARN
;
A
#
# COMPACT_ATOMS: atom_id res chain seq x y z
N MET A 1 -16.80 -16.69 20.60
CA MET A 1 -15.33 -16.46 20.62
C MET A 1 -14.89 -16.44 19.18
N SER A 2 -14.44 -15.27 18.75
CA SER A 2 -14.45 -14.76 17.38
C SER A 2 -13.32 -15.27 16.49
N ASP A 3 -13.64 -15.31 15.20
CA ASP A 3 -12.94 -15.85 14.04
C ASP A 3 -11.75 -14.97 13.58
N ASP A 4 -10.89 -14.54 14.51
CA ASP A 4 -9.81 -13.57 14.24
C ASP A 4 -8.60 -14.16 13.47
N SER A 5 -8.56 -15.48 13.30
CA SER A 5 -7.41 -16.19 12.71
C SER A 5 -7.43 -16.26 11.18
N GLY A 6 -8.60 -16.03 10.56
CA GLY A 6 -8.76 -16.08 9.10
C GLY A 6 -8.26 -14.81 8.42
N VAL A 7 -8.81 -13.66 8.82
CA VAL A 7 -8.48 -12.36 8.21
C VAL A 7 -7.00 -12.02 8.34
N THR A 8 -6.42 -12.23 9.52
CA THR A 8 -4.99 -11.99 9.78
C THR A 8 -4.08 -12.88 8.94
N ARG A 9 -4.45 -14.16 8.71
CA ARG A 9 -3.73 -15.05 7.79
C ARG A 9 -3.85 -14.63 6.33
N HIS A 10 -5.01 -14.17 5.89
CA HIS A 10 -5.20 -13.71 4.52
C HIS A 10 -4.42 -12.42 4.24
N LEU A 11 -4.40 -11.49 5.20
CA LEU A 11 -3.57 -10.30 5.14
C LEU A 11 -2.08 -10.65 5.13
N TRP A 12 -1.66 -11.60 5.98
CA TRP A 12 -0.27 -12.05 6.01
C TRP A 12 0.16 -12.78 4.74
N ALA A 13 -0.73 -13.59 4.15
CA ALA A 13 -0.48 -14.25 2.87
C ALA A 13 -0.38 -13.23 1.72
N ALA A 14 -1.21 -12.19 1.73
CA ALA A 14 -1.13 -11.10 0.75
C ALA A 14 0.15 -10.26 0.89
N VAL A 15 0.64 -10.05 2.11
CA VAL A 15 1.94 -9.41 2.38
C VAL A 15 3.10 -10.30 1.95
N LYS A 16 3.01 -11.62 2.17
CA LYS A 16 4.08 -12.57 1.84
C LYS A 16 4.15 -12.92 0.35
N ALA A 17 3.04 -12.74 -0.38
CA ALA A 17 2.97 -12.85 -1.84
C ALA A 17 3.40 -11.56 -2.57
N MET A 18 3.72 -10.48 -1.84
CA MET A 18 4.36 -9.31 -2.45
C MET A 18 5.72 -9.74 -2.99
N ASP A 19 5.89 -9.62 -4.30
CA ASP A 19 7.21 -9.61 -4.89
C ASP A 19 7.88 -8.30 -4.47
N PHE A 20 8.58 -8.36 -3.34
CA PHE A 20 9.20 -7.23 -2.66
C PHE A 20 10.24 -6.49 -3.53
N GLY A 21 10.63 -7.03 -4.69
CA GLY A 21 11.65 -6.48 -5.58
C GLY A 21 11.27 -5.15 -6.26
N ASP A 22 10.02 -4.97 -6.68
CA ASP A 22 9.62 -3.78 -7.46
C ASP A 22 9.09 -2.62 -6.59
N VAL A 23 8.63 -2.90 -5.36
CA VAL A 23 8.08 -1.92 -4.39
C VAL A 23 9.10 -1.56 -3.27
N LEU A 24 10.28 -2.19 -3.25
CA LEU A 24 11.41 -1.77 -2.39
C LEU A 24 12.59 -1.19 -3.19
N GLY A 25 12.36 -0.83 -4.44
CA GLY A 25 13.40 -0.32 -5.33
C GLY A 25 13.71 1.16 -5.06
N ILE A 26 13.38 2.01 -6.04
CA ILE A 26 13.70 3.44 -6.03
C ILE A 26 13.01 4.16 -4.86
N ASP A 27 11.83 3.72 -4.45
CA ASP A 27 11.06 4.34 -3.39
C ASP A 27 11.67 4.12 -2.00
N LEU A 28 12.21 2.93 -1.71
CA LEU A 28 12.98 2.68 -0.51
C LEU A 28 14.27 3.52 -0.49
N VAL A 29 14.97 3.64 -1.63
CA VAL A 29 16.18 4.49 -1.73
C VAL A 29 15.86 5.94 -1.42
N ILE A 30 14.74 6.46 -1.93
CA ILE A 30 14.27 7.80 -1.62
C ILE A 30 13.85 7.90 -0.13
N GLY A 31 13.25 6.85 0.43
CA GLY A 31 13.00 6.74 1.87
C GLY A 31 14.29 6.89 2.67
N VAL A 32 15.35 6.14 2.34
CA VAL A 32 16.66 6.22 3.01
C VAL A 32 17.29 7.60 2.84
N ALA A 33 17.15 8.24 1.67
CA ALA A 33 17.59 9.62 1.48
C ALA A 33 16.81 10.59 2.40
N GLY A 34 15.50 10.37 2.57
CA GLY A 34 14.67 11.07 3.53
C GLY A 34 15.10 10.85 4.99
N LEU A 35 15.51 9.63 5.34
CA LEU A 35 16.07 9.30 6.66
C LEU A 35 17.32 10.11 6.94
N ILE A 36 18.28 10.08 6.01
CA ILE A 36 19.55 10.79 6.14
C ILE A 36 19.28 12.30 6.19
N GLY A 37 18.42 12.82 5.32
CA GLY A 37 18.04 14.23 5.30
C GLY A 37 17.39 14.67 6.62
N GLY A 38 16.46 13.88 7.15
CA GLY A 38 15.80 14.13 8.43
C GLY A 38 16.77 14.07 9.62
N LEU A 39 17.71 13.13 9.60
CA LEU A 39 18.76 13.01 10.62
C LEU A 39 19.70 14.21 10.59
N VAL A 40 20.20 14.58 9.42
CA VAL A 40 21.12 15.72 9.23
C VAL A 40 20.43 17.02 9.62
N LEU A 41 19.18 17.23 9.22
CA LEU A 41 18.41 18.41 9.62
C LEU A 41 18.16 18.42 11.13
N GLY A 42 17.82 17.29 11.73
CA GLY A 42 17.64 17.21 13.18
C GLY A 42 18.92 17.49 13.98
N LEU A 43 20.09 17.11 13.46
CA LEU A 43 21.40 17.37 14.09
C LEU A 43 21.92 18.80 13.87
N THR A 44 21.73 19.36 12.67
CA THR A 44 22.37 20.62 12.26
C THR A 44 21.45 21.82 12.31
N ARG A 45 20.16 21.64 12.02
CA ARG A 45 19.16 22.71 11.86
C ARG A 45 17.76 22.25 12.28
N PRO A 46 17.53 21.97 13.59
CA PRO A 46 16.25 21.48 14.09
C PRO A 46 15.09 22.45 13.83
N ASP A 47 15.36 23.75 13.76
CA ASP A 47 14.37 24.78 13.46
C ASP A 47 13.72 24.61 12.08
N LEU A 48 14.54 24.26 11.08
CA LEU A 48 14.07 24.03 9.71
C LEU A 48 13.27 22.74 9.60
N LEU A 49 13.67 21.71 10.35
CA LEU A 49 12.95 20.44 10.40
C LEU A 49 11.54 20.64 10.95
N VAL A 50 11.39 21.34 12.09
CA VAL A 50 10.08 21.64 12.69
C VAL A 50 9.27 22.58 11.79
N GLY A 51 9.92 23.55 11.13
CA GLY A 51 9.26 24.44 10.17
C GLY A 51 8.70 23.73 8.94
N ALA A 52 9.32 22.64 8.50
CA ALA A 52 8.89 21.87 7.33
C ALA A 52 7.66 20.98 7.60
N VAL A 53 7.34 20.69 8.86
CA VAL A 53 6.29 19.72 9.26
C VAL A 53 4.95 19.99 8.59
N SER A 54 4.50 21.25 8.57
CA SER A 54 3.19 21.62 7.98
C SER A 54 3.15 21.34 6.47
N VAL A 55 4.22 21.68 5.75
CA VAL A 55 4.32 21.46 4.31
C VAL A 55 4.39 19.95 4.02
N THR A 56 5.23 19.22 4.74
CA THR A 56 5.37 17.77 4.56
C THR A 56 4.05 17.05 4.89
N ALA A 57 3.34 17.45 5.95
CA ALA A 57 2.03 16.90 6.29
C ALA A 57 0.98 17.18 5.21
N GLY A 58 0.98 18.38 4.62
CA GLY A 58 0.11 18.72 3.50
C GLY A 58 0.35 17.85 2.28
N VAL A 59 1.64 17.66 1.90
CA VAL A 59 2.01 16.80 0.76
C VAL A 59 1.64 15.34 1.03
N VAL A 60 2.09 14.77 2.16
CA VAL A 60 1.80 13.37 2.51
C VAL A 60 0.30 13.13 2.64
N GLY A 61 -0.45 14.08 3.23
CA GLY A 61 -1.90 14.02 3.32
C GLY A 61 -2.58 13.99 1.95
N ALA A 62 -2.14 14.82 1.01
CA ALA A 62 -2.63 14.81 -0.37
C ALA A 62 -2.33 13.49 -1.08
N VAL A 63 -1.12 12.93 -0.88
CA VAL A 63 -0.73 11.61 -1.41
C VAL A 63 -1.67 10.52 -0.89
N ILE A 64 -1.86 10.44 0.42
CA ILE A 64 -2.73 9.41 1.03
C ILE A 64 -4.18 9.58 0.54
N GLY A 65 -4.68 10.81 0.46
CA GLY A 65 -6.01 11.09 -0.08
C GLY A 65 -6.17 10.56 -1.52
N ALA A 66 -5.17 10.77 -2.37
CA ALA A 66 -5.16 10.24 -3.74
C ALA A 66 -5.11 8.70 -3.78
N VAL A 67 -4.29 8.07 -2.91
CA VAL A 67 -4.19 6.60 -2.82
C VAL A 67 -5.51 5.97 -2.36
N ILE A 68 -6.17 6.56 -1.36
CA ILE A 68 -7.49 6.11 -0.89
C ILE A 68 -8.53 6.27 -2.00
N ALA A 69 -8.54 7.41 -2.70
CA ALA A 69 -9.45 7.64 -3.82
C ALA A 69 -9.24 6.62 -4.95
N ALA A 70 -7.98 6.35 -5.33
CA ALA A 70 -7.65 5.33 -6.32
C ALA A 70 -8.10 3.93 -5.88
N THR A 71 -7.91 3.59 -4.61
CA THR A 71 -8.36 2.31 -4.05
C THR A 71 -9.88 2.20 -4.10
N ALA A 72 -10.61 3.26 -3.72
CA ALA A 72 -12.06 3.30 -3.81
C ALA A 72 -12.56 3.07 -5.26
N ILE A 73 -11.93 3.72 -6.24
CA ILE A 73 -12.23 3.54 -7.67
C ILE A 73 -11.96 2.08 -8.09
N GLN A 74 -10.81 1.51 -7.75
CA GLN A 74 -10.50 0.10 -8.05
C GLN A 74 -11.55 -0.82 -7.45
N THR A 75 -11.92 -0.63 -6.17
CA THR A 75 -12.93 -1.45 -5.50
C THR A 75 -14.31 -1.32 -6.12
N ALA A 76 -14.70 -0.11 -6.56
CA ALA A 76 -15.96 0.11 -7.26
C ALA A 76 -16.01 -0.63 -8.62
N PHE A 77 -14.85 -0.81 -9.26
CA PHE A 77 -14.74 -1.56 -10.51
C PHE A 77 -14.62 -3.08 -10.32
N LEU A 78 -14.35 -3.58 -9.11
CA LEU A 78 -14.35 -5.01 -8.78
C LEU A 78 -15.78 -5.57 -8.61
N ASP A 79 -16.62 -5.39 -9.63
CA ASP A 79 -17.98 -5.95 -9.65
C ASP A 79 -17.96 -7.48 -9.84
N GLN A 80 -19.02 -8.18 -9.42
CA GLN A 80 -19.13 -9.64 -9.47
C GLN A 80 -18.95 -10.22 -10.87
N ALA A 81 -19.33 -9.48 -11.92
CA ALA A 81 -19.08 -9.88 -13.31
C ALA A 81 -17.57 -9.93 -13.62
N PHE A 82 -16.81 -8.92 -13.18
CA PHE A 82 -15.37 -8.84 -13.39
C PHE A 82 -14.61 -9.86 -12.54
N LEU A 83 -15.00 -10.06 -11.29
CA LEU A 83 -14.41 -11.08 -10.41
C LEU A 83 -14.60 -12.50 -10.98
N ARG A 84 -15.74 -12.76 -11.63
CA ARG A 84 -16.02 -14.04 -12.30
C ARG A 84 -15.11 -14.26 -13.50
N LYS A 85 -14.90 -13.22 -14.32
CA LYS A 85 -13.98 -13.25 -15.47
C LYS A 85 -12.52 -13.40 -15.02
N LEU A 86 -12.10 -12.69 -13.98
CA LEU A 86 -10.77 -12.83 -13.39
C LEU A 86 -10.51 -14.23 -12.84
N ARG A 87 -11.50 -14.82 -12.15
CA ARG A 87 -11.41 -16.21 -11.69
C ARG A 87 -11.34 -17.21 -12.85
N ALA A 88 -12.00 -16.93 -13.98
CA ALA A 88 -11.88 -17.76 -15.19
C ALA A 88 -10.49 -17.68 -15.84
N ILE A 89 -9.81 -16.54 -15.72
CA ILE A 89 -8.44 -16.31 -16.22
C ILE A 89 -7.37 -16.69 -15.17
N GLY A 90 -7.78 -17.08 -13.96
CA GLY A 90 -6.88 -17.51 -12.89
C GLY A 90 -6.02 -16.39 -12.30
N ARG A 91 -6.43 -15.12 -12.43
CA ARG A 91 -5.72 -13.98 -11.81
C ARG A 91 -6.43 -13.48 -10.56
N ASP A 92 -5.66 -13.24 -9.50
CA ASP A 92 -6.15 -12.67 -8.25
C ASP A 92 -6.11 -11.12 -8.29
N PRO A 93 -7.26 -10.43 -8.15
CA PRO A 93 -7.31 -8.97 -8.16
C PRO A 93 -6.67 -8.33 -6.93
N VAL A 94 -6.59 -9.08 -5.83
CA VAL A 94 -6.07 -8.59 -4.54
C VAL A 94 -4.61 -8.15 -4.66
N THR A 95 -3.83 -8.81 -5.52
CA THR A 95 -2.42 -8.48 -5.78
C THR A 95 -2.24 -7.03 -6.25
N TYR A 96 -3.22 -6.46 -6.94
CA TYR A 96 -3.18 -5.07 -7.43
C TYR A 96 -3.57 -4.04 -6.37
N MET A 97 -4.30 -4.43 -5.32
CA MET A 97 -4.64 -3.56 -4.18
C MET A 97 -3.52 -3.51 -3.13
N THR A 98 -2.74 -4.59 -3.03
CA THR A 98 -1.67 -4.75 -2.05
C THR A 98 -0.69 -3.56 -1.97
N PRO A 99 -0.13 -3.01 -3.07
CA PRO A 99 0.77 -1.86 -2.98
C PRO A 99 0.07 -0.57 -2.51
N PHE A 100 -1.23 -0.39 -2.81
CA PHE A 100 -2.02 0.76 -2.33
C PHE A 100 -2.21 0.72 -0.82
N LEU A 101 -2.53 -0.46 -0.28
CA LEU A 101 -2.67 -0.67 1.15
C LEU A 101 -1.34 -0.45 1.89
N PHE A 102 -0.24 -0.95 1.32
CA PHE A 102 1.10 -0.76 1.87
C PHE A 102 1.50 0.72 1.92
N THR A 103 1.31 1.44 0.81
CA THR A 103 1.61 2.89 0.74
C THR A 103 0.73 3.69 1.72
N THR A 104 -0.54 3.30 1.86
CA THR A 104 -1.45 3.92 2.84
C THR A 104 -0.92 3.73 4.26
N ALA A 105 -0.46 2.53 4.61
CA ALA A 105 0.11 2.25 5.93
C ALA A 105 1.37 3.10 6.20
N ILE A 106 2.30 3.16 5.25
CA ILE A 106 3.51 4.01 5.34
C ILE A 106 3.11 5.48 5.53
N GLY A 107 2.14 5.97 4.74
CA GLY A 107 1.63 7.33 4.86
C GLY A 107 1.04 7.62 6.24
N VAL A 108 0.28 6.69 6.82
CA VAL A 108 -0.26 6.83 8.18
C VAL A 108 0.87 6.92 9.21
N PHE A 109 1.90 6.07 9.12
CA PHE A 109 3.07 6.18 10.00
C PHE A 109 3.79 7.52 9.84
N SER A 110 3.90 8.02 8.61
CA SER A 110 4.45 9.35 8.34
C SER A 110 3.63 10.46 9.02
N LEU A 111 2.30 10.45 8.88
CA LEU A 111 1.44 11.47 9.49
C LEU A 111 1.48 11.40 11.02
N LEU A 112 1.51 10.21 11.61
CA LEU A 112 1.67 10.04 13.06
C LEU A 112 3.02 10.56 13.54
N GLY A 113 4.11 10.28 12.81
CA GLY A 113 5.42 10.82 13.12
C GLY A 113 5.48 12.35 13.00
N LEU A 114 4.88 12.92 11.95
CA LEU A 114 4.76 14.37 11.77
C LEU A 114 3.91 15.00 12.88
N LEU A 115 2.85 14.34 13.33
CA LEU A 115 2.05 14.78 14.46
C LEU A 115 2.89 14.87 15.73
N VAL A 116 3.67 13.82 16.05
CA VAL A 116 4.58 13.86 17.20
C VAL A 116 5.59 14.99 17.04
N LEU A 117 6.24 15.09 15.88
CA LEU A 117 7.24 16.12 15.59
C LEU A 117 6.66 17.55 15.65
N SER A 118 5.37 17.73 15.33
CA SER A 118 4.68 19.03 15.42
C SER A 118 4.54 19.55 16.84
N THR A 119 4.56 18.66 17.83
CA THR A 119 4.47 19.00 19.26
C THR A 119 5.84 19.26 19.89
N VAL A 120 6.93 18.96 19.18
CA VAL A 120 8.29 19.12 19.71
C VAL A 120 8.69 20.60 19.70
N PRO A 121 9.03 21.19 20.87
CA PRO A 121 9.47 22.57 20.92
C PRO A 121 10.81 22.73 20.18
N ARG A 122 11.04 23.90 19.57
CA ARG A 122 12.27 24.18 18.82
C ARG A 122 13.56 24.09 19.66
N THR A 123 13.43 24.26 20.97
CA THR A 123 14.52 24.14 21.95
C THR A 123 14.73 22.71 22.45
N ALA A 124 14.01 21.73 21.89
CA ALA A 124 14.15 20.33 22.27
C ALA A 124 15.57 19.81 22.00
N PRO A 125 16.06 18.87 22.83
CA PRO A 125 17.41 18.38 22.70
C PRO A 125 17.58 17.55 21.42
N THR A 126 18.76 17.68 20.80
CA THR A 126 19.10 17.07 19.51
C THR A 126 18.99 15.55 19.50
N TRP A 127 19.24 14.89 20.63
CA TRP A 127 19.12 13.44 20.77
C TRP A 127 17.67 12.96 20.59
N LEU A 128 16.67 13.83 20.80
CA LEU A 128 15.26 13.52 20.56
C LEU A 128 14.83 13.92 19.14
N VAL A 129 15.23 15.12 18.70
CA VAL A 129 14.82 15.69 17.40
C VAL A 129 15.45 14.94 16.23
N ALA A 130 16.71 14.52 16.33
CA ALA A 130 17.43 13.85 15.26
C ALA A 130 16.85 12.47 14.89
N PRO A 131 16.63 11.52 15.82
CA PRO A 131 16.02 10.23 15.47
C PRO A 131 14.56 10.39 15.03
N LEU A 132 13.81 11.30 15.65
CA LEU A 132 12.43 11.57 15.24
C LEU A 132 12.37 12.14 13.81
N GLY A 133 13.24 13.11 13.51
CA GLY A 133 13.40 13.66 12.17
C GLY A 133 13.80 12.61 11.14
N ALA A 134 14.70 11.69 11.49
CA ALA A 134 15.10 10.58 10.64
C ALA A 134 13.94 9.63 10.33
N ILE A 135 13.18 9.23 11.35
CA ILE A 135 12.01 8.35 11.20
C ILE A 135 10.94 9.03 10.35
N VAL A 136 10.63 10.28 10.64
CA VAL A 136 9.63 11.06 9.89
C VAL A 136 10.08 11.25 8.45
N GLY A 137 11.32 11.68 8.23
CA GLY A 137 11.90 11.85 6.90
C GLY A 137 11.85 10.56 6.09
N PHE A 138 12.17 9.42 6.71
CA PHE A 138 12.08 8.11 6.09
C PHE A 138 10.67 7.80 5.59
N PHE A 139 9.68 7.81 6.47
CA PHE A 139 8.31 7.45 6.11
C PHE A 139 7.67 8.47 5.17
N SER A 140 7.93 9.77 5.35
CA SER A 140 7.41 10.82 4.47
C SER A 140 7.95 10.68 3.05
N SER A 141 9.27 10.56 2.90
CA SER A 141 9.90 10.43 1.59
C SER A 141 9.53 9.11 0.91
N TRP A 142 9.45 8.01 1.66
CA TRP A 142 9.02 6.74 1.12
C TRP A 142 7.56 6.79 0.65
N ALA A 143 6.63 7.31 1.46
CA ALA A 143 5.24 7.44 1.07
C ALA A 143 5.05 8.25 -0.22
N ILE A 144 5.81 9.34 -0.38
CA ILE A 144 5.79 10.15 -1.61
C ILE A 144 6.34 9.36 -2.79
N ALA A 145 7.47 8.68 -2.62
CA ALA A 145 8.13 7.96 -3.70
C ALA A 145 7.33 6.72 -4.16
N SER A 146 6.59 6.07 -3.25
CA SER A 146 5.73 4.93 -3.58
C SER A 146 4.59 5.29 -4.52
N LEU A 147 4.34 6.58 -4.81
CA LEU A 147 3.42 6.96 -5.89
C LEU A 147 3.84 6.42 -7.26
N LEU A 148 5.14 6.31 -7.54
CA LEU A 148 5.65 5.82 -8.82
C LEU A 148 5.23 4.36 -9.08
N PRO A 149 5.51 3.39 -8.18
CA PRO A 149 5.04 2.02 -8.37
C PRO A 149 3.50 1.91 -8.33
N LEU A 150 2.81 2.77 -7.58
CA LEU A 150 1.34 2.79 -7.58
C LEU A 150 0.75 3.17 -8.94
N MET A 151 1.34 4.15 -9.62
CA MET A 151 0.92 4.50 -10.99
C MET A 151 1.10 3.33 -11.95
N GLY A 152 2.22 2.62 -11.86
CA GLY A 152 2.45 1.40 -12.65
C GLY A 152 1.37 0.34 -12.40
N THR A 153 1.02 0.14 -11.13
CA THR A 153 -0.03 -0.82 -10.73
C THR A 153 -1.41 -0.41 -11.24
N LEU A 154 -1.75 0.88 -11.20
CA LEU A 154 -2.99 1.41 -11.77
C LEU A 154 -3.09 1.18 -13.28
N ILE A 155 -2.00 1.42 -14.01
CA ILE A 155 -1.95 1.16 -15.46
C ILE A 155 -2.19 -0.32 -15.75
N GLN A 156 -1.55 -1.22 -14.99
CA GLN A 156 -1.77 -2.67 -15.13
C GLN A 156 -3.23 -3.07 -14.81
N PHE A 157 -3.82 -2.47 -13.79
CA PHE A 157 -5.23 -2.72 -13.44
C PHE A 157 -6.19 -2.25 -14.53
N ILE A 158 -5.93 -1.08 -15.13
CA ILE A 158 -6.73 -0.57 -16.27
C ILE A 158 -6.58 -1.48 -17.48
N GLY A 159 -5.37 -1.95 -17.79
CA GLY A 159 -5.14 -2.93 -18.86
C GLY A 159 -5.94 -4.22 -18.63
N LEU A 160 -5.92 -4.76 -17.41
CA LEU A 160 -6.74 -5.93 -17.05
C LEU A 160 -8.24 -5.70 -17.21
N ARG A 161 -8.72 -4.49 -16.93
CA ARG A 161 -10.11 -4.12 -17.15
C ARG A 161 -10.46 -4.10 -18.64
N GLN A 162 -9.58 -3.56 -19.48
CA GLN A 162 -9.75 -3.57 -20.92
C GLN A 162 -9.79 -5.01 -21.45
N ASP A 163 -8.82 -5.83 -21.06
CA ASP A 163 -8.76 -7.25 -21.47
C ASP A 163 -10.02 -8.04 -21.06
N ALA A 164 -10.60 -7.74 -19.90
CA ALA A 164 -11.81 -8.43 -19.42
C ALA A 164 -13.11 -7.95 -20.07
N ILE A 165 -13.12 -6.77 -20.69
CA ILE A 165 -14.27 -6.31 -21.50
C ILE A 165 -14.40 -7.17 -22.75
N ASP A 166 -13.27 -7.57 -23.34
CA ASP A 166 -13.22 -8.38 -24.56
C ASP A 166 -13.58 -9.87 -24.35
N VAL A 167 -13.73 -10.30 -23.10
CA VAL A 167 -14.15 -11.67 -22.76
C VAL A 167 -15.69 -11.78 -22.75
N PRO A 168 -16.30 -12.67 -23.55
CA PRO A 168 -17.75 -12.88 -23.55
C PRO A 168 -18.30 -13.27 -22.17
N ASP A 169 -19.51 -12.82 -21.83
CA ASP A 169 -20.12 -13.02 -20.51
C ASP A 169 -20.60 -14.46 -20.25
N ASP A 170 -20.60 -15.29 -21.29
CA ASP A 170 -21.26 -16.59 -21.37
C ASP A 170 -20.39 -17.77 -20.90
N ILE A 171 -19.22 -17.52 -20.29
CA ILE A 171 -18.37 -18.57 -19.71
C ILE A 171 -19.12 -19.27 -18.56
N HIS A 172 -19.72 -20.41 -18.88
CA HIS A 172 -20.32 -21.34 -17.92
C HIS A 172 -19.21 -21.97 -17.09
N ILE A 173 -18.93 -21.38 -15.92
CA ILE A 173 -18.08 -22.02 -14.91
C ILE A 173 -18.83 -23.27 -14.43
N LYS A 174 -18.43 -24.46 -14.91
CA LYS A 174 -18.86 -25.73 -14.32
C LYS A 174 -18.49 -25.68 -12.83
N PRO A 175 -19.43 -25.89 -11.89
CA PRO A 175 -19.08 -26.00 -10.48
C PRO A 175 -18.08 -27.14 -10.33
N ALA A 176 -16.96 -26.87 -9.64
CA ALA A 176 -15.99 -27.90 -9.29
C ALA A 176 -16.74 -29.01 -8.57
N GLN A 177 -16.90 -30.16 -9.24
CA GLN A 177 -17.53 -31.33 -8.64
C GLN A 177 -16.73 -31.69 -7.39
N PRO A 178 -17.35 -31.69 -6.20
CA PRO A 178 -16.72 -32.20 -5.01
C PRO A 178 -16.30 -33.65 -5.30
N GLN A 179 -15.01 -33.95 -5.19
CA GLN A 179 -14.43 -35.28 -5.37
C GLN A 179 -15.01 -36.35 -4.40
N SER A 180 -15.99 -36.00 -3.57
CA SER A 180 -16.69 -36.91 -2.67
C SER A 180 -17.69 -37.84 -3.35
N GLN A 181 -18.14 -37.57 -4.59
CA GLN A 181 -19.08 -38.48 -5.29
C GLN A 181 -18.39 -39.60 -6.09
N ALA A 182 -17.10 -39.45 -6.45
CA ALA A 182 -16.37 -40.47 -7.20
C ALA A 182 -15.96 -41.70 -6.36
N ARG A 183 -16.03 -41.62 -5.03
CA ARG A 183 -15.75 -42.76 -4.13
C ARG A 183 -16.97 -43.59 -3.72
N GLN A 184 -18.20 -43.10 -3.95
CA GLN A 184 -19.41 -43.85 -3.61
C GLN A 184 -19.95 -44.74 -4.74
N ALA A 185 -19.48 -44.57 -5.97
CA ALA A 185 -19.86 -45.44 -7.10
C ALA A 185 -18.96 -46.69 -7.25
N ARG A 186 -18.11 -46.98 -6.25
CA ARG A 186 -17.12 -48.08 -6.30
C ARG A 186 -17.22 -49.08 -5.14
N ASN A 187 -18.28 -49.02 -4.33
CA ASN A 187 -18.59 -50.02 -3.31
C ASN A 187 -19.94 -50.68 -3.60
#